data_AF-A0A942STW7-F1
#
_entry.id   AF-A0A942STW7-F1
#
_cell.length_a   1.000
_cell.length_b   1.000
_cell.length_c   1.000
_cell.angle_alpha   90.00
_cell.angle_beta   90.00
_cell.angle_gamma   90.00
#
_symmetry.space_group_name_H-M   'P 1'
#
loop_
_entity.id
_entity.type
_entity.pdbx_description
1 polymer ?
#
loop_
_entity_poly.entity_id
_entity_poly.type
_entity_poly.pdbx_seq_one_letter_code
_entity_poly.pdbx_strand_id
1 'polypeptide(L)'
;MGLWASIKKNKELAKIQKELGKPKSFSLDDLLNDNSEQYKEALFDMVEKYDFLRSVIIEHNANRDDLKNIYRMLIMAGAGQWIKGNFVATAAFAFSQTLDFILTKYEEEDTNWSEVSFQLIMYFEKGKLGAI
;
A
#
# COMPACT_ATOMS: atom_id res chain seq x y z
N MET A 1 -5.28 18.86 15.77
CA MET A 1 -5.22 19.01 14.29
C MET A 1 -5.87 17.79 13.60
N GLY A 2 -7.19 17.57 13.74
CA GLY A 2 -7.76 16.20 13.60
C GLY A 2 -8.47 15.83 12.30
N LEU A 3 -9.22 16.74 11.66
CA LEU A 3 -10.12 16.37 10.55
C LEU A 3 -9.56 16.72 9.15
N TRP A 4 -8.91 17.88 9.03
CA TRP A 4 -8.43 18.38 7.74
C TRP A 4 -7.28 17.56 7.15
N ALA A 5 -6.37 17.05 8.00
CA ALA A 5 -5.28 16.18 7.57
C ALA A 5 -5.80 14.82 7.08
N SER A 6 -6.80 14.25 7.77
CA SER A 6 -7.42 12.98 7.41
C SER A 6 -8.18 13.06 6.08
N ILE A 7 -8.93 14.15 5.85
CA ILE A 7 -9.64 14.36 4.57
C ILE A 7 -8.65 14.56 3.41
N LYS A 8 -7.58 15.34 3.61
CA LYS A 8 -6.54 15.54 2.58
C LYS A 8 -5.84 14.22 2.25
N LYS A 9 -5.46 13.44 3.26
CA LYS A 9 -4.89 12.09 3.09
C LYS A 9 -5.82 11.18 2.30
N ASN A 10 -7.11 11.12 2.62
CA ASN A 10 -8.04 10.27 1.89
C ASN A 10 -8.17 10.67 0.40
N LYS A 11 -8.15 11.97 0.09
CA LYS A 11 -8.15 12.44 -1.30
C LYS A 11 -6.86 12.07 -2.04
N GLU A 12 -5.71 12.24 -1.38
CA GLU A 12 -4.38 11.88 -1.90
C GLU A 12 -4.30 10.37 -2.18
N LEU A 13 -4.68 9.54 -1.20
CA LEU A 13 -4.75 8.09 -1.32
C LEU A 13 -5.69 7.63 -2.43
N ALA A 14 -6.90 8.19 -2.51
CA ALA A 14 -7.87 7.82 -3.54
C ALA A 14 -7.33 8.09 -4.95
N LYS A 15 -6.57 9.18 -5.14
CA LYS A 15 -5.90 9.47 -6.42
C LYS A 15 -4.82 8.44 -6.72
N ILE A 16 -3.97 8.11 -5.75
CA ILE A 16 -2.89 7.13 -5.90
C ILE A 16 -3.46 5.74 -6.23
N GLN A 17 -4.45 5.28 -5.45
CA GLN A 17 -5.11 3.97 -5.66
C GLN A 17 -5.75 3.88 -7.04
N LYS A 18 -6.44 4.94 -7.48
CA LYS A 18 -7.11 4.95 -8.78
C LYS A 18 -6.11 4.75 -9.92
N GLU A 19 -4.94 5.37 -9.84
CA GLU A 19 -3.93 5.32 -10.89
C GLU A 19 -3.12 4.02 -10.87
N LEU A 20 -2.70 3.56 -9.69
CA LEU A 20 -1.98 2.30 -9.53
C LEU A 20 -2.85 1.06 -9.79
N GLY A 21 -4.14 1.16 -9.52
CA GLY A 21 -5.11 0.10 -9.75
C GLY A 21 -5.74 0.09 -11.13
N LYS A 22 -5.29 0.93 -12.08
CA LYS A 22 -5.78 0.89 -13.47
C LYS A 22 -5.37 -0.44 -14.12
N PRO A 23 -6.30 -1.15 -14.79
CA PRO A 23 -5.91 -2.27 -15.64
C PRO A 23 -5.00 -1.73 -16.74
N LYS A 24 -3.75 -2.19 -16.80
CA LYS A 24 -2.84 -1.83 -17.89
C LYS A 24 -3.37 -2.47 -19.16
N SER A 25 -3.75 -1.67 -20.16
CA SER A 25 -3.94 -2.21 -21.50
C SER A 25 -2.56 -2.42 -22.13
N PHE A 26 -2.43 -3.42 -23.00
CA PHE A 26 -1.20 -3.63 -23.78
C PHE A 26 -1.09 -2.66 -24.97
N SER A 27 -1.70 -1.48 -24.90
CA SER A 27 -1.56 -0.46 -25.94
C SER A 27 -0.24 0.29 -25.78
N LEU A 28 0.37 0.68 -26.91
CA LEU A 28 1.61 1.45 -26.91
C LEU A 28 1.44 2.83 -26.23
N ASP A 29 0.26 3.43 -26.34
CA ASP A 29 -0.07 4.69 -25.66
C ASP A 29 -0.07 4.56 -24.13
N ASP A 30 -0.52 3.43 -23.58
CA ASP A 30 -0.48 3.18 -22.13
C ASP A 30 0.94 2.93 -21.62
N LEU A 31 1.81 2.30 -22.43
CA LEU A 31 3.22 2.08 -22.08
C LEU A 31 4.02 3.39 -22.09
N LEU A 32 3.75 4.29 -23.02
CA LEU A 32 4.42 5.59 -23.13
C LEU A 32 3.94 6.61 -22.08
N ASN A 33 2.71 6.47 -21.59
CA ASN A 33 2.13 7.33 -20.56
C ASN A 33 2.07 6.65 -19.18
N ASP A 34 2.88 5.61 -18.95
CA ASP A 34 2.88 4.85 -17.69
C ASP A 34 3.45 5.68 -16.53
N ASN A 35 2.57 6.45 -15.91
CA ASN A 35 2.88 7.25 -14.72
C ASN A 35 2.90 6.41 -13.43
N SER A 36 2.82 5.07 -13.51
CA SER A 36 2.70 4.23 -12.32
C SER A 36 3.89 4.39 -11.36
N GLU A 37 5.11 4.59 -11.86
CA GLU A 37 6.27 4.87 -11.02
C GLU A 37 6.13 6.19 -10.24
N GLN A 38 5.61 7.25 -10.86
CA GLN A 38 5.35 8.51 -10.15
C GLN A 38 4.34 8.33 -9.01
N TYR A 39 3.30 7.50 -9.22
CA TYR A 39 2.29 7.24 -8.19
C TYR A 39 2.79 6.29 -7.09
N LYS A 40 3.74 5.40 -7.39
CA LYS A 40 4.45 4.62 -6.36
C LYS A 40 5.33 5.53 -5.50
N GLU A 41 6.10 6.43 -6.10
CA GLU A 41 6.87 7.41 -5.32
C GLU A 41 5.95 8.29 -4.46
N ALA A 42 4.83 8.75 -5.01
CA ALA A 42 3.83 9.51 -4.24
C ALA A 42 3.23 8.70 -3.08
N LEU A 43 3.10 7.37 -3.22
CA LEU A 43 2.69 6.50 -2.11
C LEU A 43 3.75 6.52 -1.00
N PHE A 44 5.02 6.33 -1.32
CA PHE A 44 6.08 6.28 -0.32
C PHE A 44 6.33 7.65 0.33
N ASP A 45 6.27 8.73 -0.45
CA ASP A 45 6.26 10.09 0.06
C ASP A 45 5.12 10.29 1.07
N MET A 46 3.94 9.74 0.79
CA MET A 46 2.81 9.78 1.71
C MET A 46 3.14 9.09 3.04
N VAL A 47 3.73 7.89 2.99
CA VAL A 47 4.08 7.14 4.21
C VAL A 47 5.11 7.90 5.06
N GLU A 48 6.09 8.54 4.43
CA GLU A 48 7.12 9.33 5.13
C GLU A 48 6.61 10.69 5.64
N LYS A 49 5.59 11.26 4.99
CA LYS A 49 5.04 12.59 5.31
C LYS A 49 4.12 12.60 6.53
N TYR A 50 3.38 11.52 6.78
CA TYR A 50 2.42 11.48 7.90
C TYR A 50 3.04 10.84 9.13
N ASP A 51 3.13 11.59 10.24
CA ASP A 51 3.84 11.19 11.47
C ASP A 51 3.47 9.78 11.99
N PHE A 52 2.18 9.41 11.94
CA PHE A 52 1.70 8.10 12.43
C PHE A 52 2.05 6.91 11.51
N LEU A 53 2.42 7.16 10.26
CA LEU A 53 2.96 6.12 9.37
C LEU A 53 4.48 6.11 9.45
N ARG A 54 5.08 7.30 9.50
CA ARG A 54 6.51 7.48 9.67
C ARG A 54 7.03 6.84 10.95
N SER A 55 6.28 6.92 12.05
CA SER A 55 6.65 6.26 13.31
C SER A 55 6.80 4.75 13.12
N VAL A 56 5.88 4.11 12.40
CA VAL A 56 5.91 2.66 12.10
C VAL A 56 7.14 2.31 11.26
N ILE A 57 7.44 3.09 10.21
CA ILE A 57 8.66 2.88 9.41
C ILE A 57 9.92 2.95 10.29
N ILE A 58 9.99 3.94 11.18
CA ILE A 58 11.15 4.15 12.07
C ILE A 58 11.27 3.00 13.07
N GLU A 59 10.16 2.51 13.62
CA GLU A 59 10.12 1.39 14.56
C GLU A 59 10.69 0.10 13.94
N HIS A 60 10.39 -0.15 12.66
CA HIS A 60 10.91 -1.28 11.88
C HIS A 60 12.27 -1.02 11.21
N ASN A 61 12.87 0.15 11.41
CA ASN A 61 14.10 0.57 10.70
C ASN A 61 14.03 0.38 9.17
N ALA A 62 12.84 0.52 8.60
CA ALA A 62 12.60 0.31 7.18
C ALA A 62 13.01 1.55 6.38
N ASN A 63 13.57 1.34 5.19
CA ASN A 63 13.89 2.41 4.26
C ASN A 63 12.99 2.36 3.01
N ARG A 64 13.15 3.33 2.12
CA ARG A 64 12.34 3.43 0.91
C ARG A 64 12.49 2.23 -0.02
N ASP A 65 13.67 1.62 -0.09
CA ASP A 65 13.90 0.43 -0.91
C ASP A 65 13.18 -0.80 -0.34
N ASP A 66 13.08 -0.91 0.98
CA ASP A 66 12.26 -1.93 1.63
C ASP A 66 10.78 -1.77 1.27
N LEU A 67 10.25 -0.54 1.33
CA LEU A 67 8.85 -0.27 0.96
C LEU A 67 8.58 -0.64 -0.51
N LYS A 68 9.52 -0.35 -1.41
CA LYS A 68 9.44 -0.75 -2.83
C LYS A 68 9.44 -2.26 -3.00
N ASN A 69 10.32 -2.96 -2.27
CA ASN A 69 10.41 -4.42 -2.32
C ASN A 69 9.12 -5.07 -1.80
N ILE A 70 8.61 -4.63 -0.65
CA ILE A 70 7.35 -5.10 -0.07
C ILE A 70 6.20 -4.86 -1.04
N TYR A 71 6.10 -3.65 -1.62
CA TYR A 71 5.05 -3.34 -2.59
C TYR A 71 5.09 -4.30 -3.79
N ARG A 72 6.29 -4.58 -4.33
CA ARG A 72 6.45 -5.55 -5.42
C ARG A 72 6.03 -6.96 -4.99
N MET A 73 6.43 -7.42 -3.81
CA MET A 73 6.07 -8.73 -3.27
C MET A 73 4.54 -8.87 -3.11
N LEU A 74 3.88 -7.84 -2.58
CA LEU A 74 2.42 -7.79 -2.44
C LEU A 74 1.70 -7.88 -3.80
N ILE A 75 2.17 -7.14 -4.81
CA ILE A 75 1.58 -7.22 -6.16
C ILE A 75 1.73 -8.63 -6.74
N MET A 76 2.92 -9.23 -6.66
CA MET A 76 3.17 -10.58 -7.17
C MET A 76 2.38 -11.65 -6.42
N ALA A 77 2.12 -11.44 -5.13
CA ALA A 77 1.30 -12.32 -4.30
C ALA A 77 -0.22 -12.12 -4.47
N GLY A 78 -0.65 -11.23 -5.38
CA GLY A 78 -2.07 -11.04 -5.72
C GLY A 78 -2.80 -9.95 -4.94
N ALA A 79 -2.10 -9.12 -4.14
CA ALA A 79 -2.70 -7.97 -3.46
C ALA A 79 -2.92 -6.78 -4.43
N GLY A 80 -2.57 -6.90 -5.71
CA GLY A 80 -2.82 -5.92 -6.76
C GLY A 80 -4.27 -5.88 -7.25
N GLN A 81 -5.24 -5.99 -6.35
CA GLN A 81 -6.67 -6.06 -6.68
C GLN A 81 -7.51 -5.06 -5.87
N TRP A 82 -8.72 -4.78 -6.37
CA TRP A 82 -9.68 -3.90 -5.73
C TRP A 82 -10.64 -4.67 -4.83
N ILE A 83 -10.68 -4.30 -3.55
CA ILE A 83 -11.57 -4.85 -2.54
C ILE A 83 -12.34 -3.73 -1.85
N LYS A 84 -13.67 -3.74 -1.96
CA LYS A 84 -14.57 -2.73 -1.37
C LYS A 84 -14.10 -1.27 -1.58
N GLY A 85 -13.65 -0.95 -2.78
CA GLY A 85 -13.17 0.38 -3.15
C GLY A 85 -11.75 0.72 -2.70
N ASN A 86 -10.97 -0.26 -2.22
CA ASN A 86 -9.56 -0.09 -1.88
C ASN A 86 -8.71 -0.95 -2.81
N PHE A 87 -7.71 -0.35 -3.46
CA PHE A 87 -6.65 -1.12 -4.08
C PHE A 87 -5.71 -1.63 -2.99
N VAL A 88 -5.72 -2.95 -2.75
CA VAL A 88 -5.22 -3.56 -1.49
C VAL A 88 -3.74 -3.27 -1.26
N ALA A 89 -2.88 -3.47 -2.27
CA ALA A 89 -1.44 -3.23 -2.13
C ALA A 89 -1.13 -1.79 -1.70
N THR A 90 -1.78 -0.77 -2.29
CA THR A 90 -1.59 0.63 -1.89
C THR A 90 -2.26 0.94 -0.55
N ALA A 91 -3.43 0.36 -0.29
CA ALA A 91 -4.16 0.57 0.96
C ALA A 91 -3.35 0.06 2.16
N ALA A 92 -2.61 -1.04 2.01
CA ALA A 92 -1.77 -1.62 3.07
C ALA A 92 -0.74 -0.62 3.63
N PHE A 93 -0.15 0.23 2.77
CA PHE A 93 0.79 1.27 3.20
C PHE A 93 0.12 2.50 3.83
N ALA A 94 -1.19 2.66 3.65
CA ALA A 94 -1.92 3.85 4.03
C ALA A 94 -2.54 3.78 5.44
N PHE A 95 -2.59 2.60 6.07
CA PHE A 95 -3.07 2.44 7.44
C PHE A 95 -1.95 1.90 8.32
N SER A 96 -1.77 2.47 9.52
CA SER A 96 -0.67 2.10 10.41
C SER A 96 -0.69 0.62 10.76
N GLN A 97 -1.85 0.05 11.09
CA GLN A 97 -1.99 -1.37 11.43
C GLN A 97 -1.57 -2.30 10.28
N THR A 98 -1.97 -1.99 9.05
CA THR A 98 -1.60 -2.83 7.90
C THR A 98 -0.15 -2.60 7.48
N LEU A 99 0.40 -1.40 7.71
CA LEU A 99 1.80 -1.07 7.46
C LEU A 99 2.72 -1.79 8.46
N ASP A 100 2.36 -1.76 9.74
CA ASP A 100 3.03 -2.49 10.83
C ASP A 100 3.03 -4.00 10.56
N PHE A 101 1.87 -4.55 10.17
CA PHE A 101 1.75 -5.95 9.79
C PHE A 101 2.67 -6.35 8.63
N ILE A 102 2.68 -5.59 7.52
CA ILE A 102 3.52 -5.95 6.36
C ILE A 102 5.01 -5.79 6.64
N LEU A 103 5.40 -4.84 7.50
CA LEU A 103 6.79 -4.64 7.90
C LEU A 103 7.26 -5.72 8.88
N THR A 104 6.42 -6.07 9.86
CA THR A 104 6.66 -7.22 10.75
C THR A 104 6.85 -8.49 9.93
N LYS A 105 6.00 -8.71 8.92
CA LYS A 105 6.15 -9.86 8.02
C LYS A 105 7.45 -9.78 7.25
N TYR A 106 7.82 -8.63 6.69
CA TYR A 106 9.06 -8.47 5.92
C TYR A 106 10.35 -8.82 6.71
N GLU A 107 10.32 -8.68 8.04
CA GLU A 107 11.44 -9.08 8.92
C GLU A 107 11.55 -10.61 9.13
N GLU A 108 10.53 -11.39 8.78
CA GLU A 108 10.54 -12.86 8.90
C GLU A 108 11.34 -13.50 7.74
N GLU A 109 12.31 -14.36 8.07
CA GLU A 109 13.19 -15.03 7.09
C GLU A 109 12.43 -15.80 6.01
N ASP A 110 11.31 -16.46 6.36
CA ASP A 110 10.51 -17.32 5.47
C ASP A 110 9.09 -16.77 5.26
N THR A 111 8.98 -15.48 4.96
CA THR A 111 7.67 -14.84 4.75
C THR A 111 6.88 -15.47 3.61
N ASN A 112 5.71 -16.03 3.94
CA ASN A 112 4.75 -16.48 2.93
C ASN A 112 3.89 -15.30 2.42
N TRP A 113 4.36 -14.63 1.37
CA TRP A 113 3.67 -13.47 0.80
C TRP A 113 2.25 -13.74 0.28
N SER A 114 1.95 -14.99 -0.14
CA SER A 114 0.61 -15.39 -0.54
C SER A 114 -0.36 -15.37 0.64
N GLU A 115 0.09 -15.83 1.81
CA GLU A 115 -0.65 -15.75 3.07
C GLU A 115 -0.86 -14.29 3.48
N VAL A 116 0.18 -13.46 3.44
CA VAL A 116 0.11 -12.02 3.74
C VAL A 116 -0.91 -11.31 2.84
N SER A 117 -0.87 -11.59 1.53
CA SER A 117 -1.82 -11.07 0.54
C SER A 117 -3.26 -11.47 0.88
N PHE A 118 -3.48 -12.76 1.18
CA PHE A 118 -4.79 -13.27 1.57
C PHE A 118 -5.32 -12.58 2.83
N GLN A 119 -4.49 -12.42 3.86
CA GLN A 119 -4.89 -11.75 5.11
C GLN A 119 -5.25 -10.28 4.87
N LEU A 120 -4.48 -9.54 4.06
CA LEU A 120 -4.80 -8.17 3.67
C LEU A 120 -6.14 -8.09 2.92
N ILE A 121 -6.35 -8.95 1.93
CA ILE A 121 -7.61 -9.02 1.18
C ILE A 121 -8.78 -9.25 2.13
N MET A 122 -8.67 -10.24 3.01
CA MET A 122 -9.71 -10.57 3.98
C MET A 122 -9.96 -9.44 4.99
N TYR A 123 -8.91 -8.71 5.39
CA TYR A 123 -9.03 -7.55 6.26
C TYR A 123 -9.86 -6.42 5.61
N PHE A 124 -9.56 -6.08 4.34
CA PHE A 124 -10.34 -5.08 3.61
C PHE A 124 -11.76 -5.59 3.26
N GLU A 125 -11.91 -6.88 2.97
CA GLU A 125 -13.21 -7.51 2.70
C GLU A 125 -14.11 -7.49 3.94
N LYS A 126 -13.58 -7.75 5.14
CA LYS A 126 -14.34 -7.66 6.39
C LYS A 126 -14.61 -6.22 6.85
N GLY A 127 -14.17 -5.21 6.10
CA GLY A 127 -14.40 -3.81 6.40
C GLY A 127 -13.46 -3.24 7.46
N LYS A 128 -12.24 -3.79 7.59
CA LYS A 128 -11.24 -3.34 8.58
C LYS A 128 -11.69 -3.55 10.03
N LEU A 129 -12.51 -4.58 10.24
CA LEU A 129 -13.05 -4.97 11.53
C LEU A 129 -12.27 -6.20 12.04
N GLY A 130 -11.28 -5.99 12.89
CA GLY A 130 -10.48 -7.05 13.51
C GLY A 130 -9.01 -6.71 13.62
N ALA A 131 -8.26 -7.53 14.36
CA ALA A 131 -6.81 -7.57 14.23
C ALA A 131 -6.46 -8.11 12.83
N ILE A 132 -5.42 -7.53 12.25
CA ILE A 132 -4.72 -8.13 11.11
C ILE A 132 -3.62 -9.04 11.64
#